data_AF-A0A255TLU8-F1
#
_entry.id   AF-A0A255TLU8-F1
#
_cell.length_a   1.000
_cell.length_b   1.000
_cell.length_c   1.000
_cell.angle_alpha   90.00
_cell.angle_beta   90.00
_cell.angle_gamma   90.00
#
_symmetry.space_group_name_H-M   'P 1'
#
loop_
_entity.id
_entity.type
_entity.pdbx_description
1 polymer ?
#
loop_
_entity_poly.entity_id
_entity_poly.type
_entity_poly.pdbx_seq_one_letter_code
_entity_poly.pdbx_strand_id
1 'polypeptide(L)'
;MKRINTSFDEMLANTSPAIQQEVAMEFAVSNRIYELMTQRGLTKLQFAQALGKKPSEVTKWLSGQHNFTLRTISMLSTFFGQPLIHIHEK
;
A
#
# COMPACT_ATOMS: atom_id res chain seq x y z
N MET A 1 7.95 10.70 -35.02
CA MET A 1 7.88 10.54 -33.55
C MET A 1 9.23 10.00 -33.07
N LYS A 2 9.95 10.71 -32.19
CA LYS A 2 11.20 10.19 -31.60
C LYS A 2 10.82 9.07 -30.62
N ARG A 3 11.29 7.85 -30.87
CA ARG A 3 11.15 6.74 -29.93
C ARG A 3 12.18 6.94 -28.81
N ILE A 4 11.72 6.92 -27.56
CA ILE A 4 12.59 6.90 -26.40
C ILE A 4 13.06 5.45 -26.25
N ASN A 5 14.35 5.19 -26.52
CA ASN A 5 15.00 3.87 -26.41
C ASN A 5 15.63 3.68 -25.02
N THR A 6 15.03 4.22 -23.97
CA THR A 6 15.54 4.14 -22.59
C THR A 6 14.84 2.99 -21.89
N SER A 7 15.61 2.10 -21.26
CA SER A 7 15.05 0.97 -20.52
C SER A 7 14.25 1.45 -19.31
N PHE A 8 13.25 0.67 -18.88
CA PHE A 8 12.49 0.95 -17.66
C PHE A 8 13.40 1.09 -16.43
N ASP A 9 14.43 0.25 -16.36
CA ASP A 9 15.43 0.28 -15.28
C ASP A 9 16.24 1.57 -15.28
N GLU A 10 16.57 2.12 -16.46
CA GLU A 10 17.27 3.39 -16.59
C GLU A 10 16.38 4.57 -16.17
N MET A 11 15.07 4.50 -16.42
CA MET A 11 14.12 5.50 -15.94
C MET A 11 13.99 5.46 -14.41
N LEU A 12 13.94 4.26 -13.81
CA LEU A 12 13.93 4.08 -12.36
C LEU A 12 15.22 4.59 -11.72
N ALA A 13 16.38 4.31 -12.32
CA ALA A 13 17.68 4.79 -11.84
C ALA A 13 17.79 6.32 -11.78
N ASN A 14 17.04 7.03 -12.63
CA ASN A 14 16.98 8.50 -12.65
C ASN A 14 15.95 9.09 -11.66
N THR A 15 15.18 8.25 -10.96
CA THR A 15 14.22 8.68 -9.94
C THR A 15 14.95 8.96 -8.63
N SER A 16 14.54 10.00 -7.89
CA SER A 16 15.19 10.33 -6.63
C SER A 16 15.06 9.17 -5.62
N PRO A 17 16.10 8.91 -4.80
CA PRO A 17 16.03 7.85 -3.78
C PRO A 17 14.84 8.00 -2.82
N ALA A 18 14.44 9.25 -2.53
CA ALA A 18 13.29 9.54 -1.68
C ALA A 18 11.97 9.03 -2.29
N ILE A 19 11.74 9.26 -3.59
CA ILE A 19 10.53 8.78 -4.28
C ILE A 19 10.54 7.25 -4.37
N GLN A 20 11.69 6.65 -4.67
CA GLN A 20 11.82 5.19 -4.68
C GLN A 20 11.46 4.59 -3.31
N GLN A 21 11.98 5.21 -2.24
CA GLN A 21 11.68 4.78 -0.88
C GLN A 21 10.20 4.98 -0.52
N GLU A 22 9.59 6.10 -0.91
CA GLU A 22 8.16 6.35 -0.71
C GLU A 22 7.31 5.27 -1.36
N VAL A 23 7.51 5.01 -2.66
CA VAL A 23 6.77 4.00 -3.41
C VAL A 23 6.98 2.60 -2.81
N ALA A 24 8.21 2.26 -2.40
CA ALA A 24 8.49 0.99 -1.74
C ALA A 24 7.71 0.84 -0.42
N MET A 25 7.62 1.91 0.37
CA MET A 25 6.85 1.93 1.63
C MET A 25 5.34 1.81 1.37
N GLU A 26 4.80 2.55 0.40
CA GLU A 26 3.39 2.45 0.01
C GLU A 26 3.04 1.02 -0.40
N PHE A 27 3.86 0.41 -1.24
CA PHE A 27 3.66 -0.96 -1.73
C PHE A 27 3.73 -1.99 -0.60
N ALA A 28 4.69 -1.85 0.31
CA ALA A 28 4.82 -2.73 1.47
C ALA A 28 3.58 -2.67 2.37
N VAL A 29 3.05 -1.47 2.64
CA VAL A 29 1.82 -1.31 3.43
C VAL A 29 0.62 -1.91 2.70
N SER A 30 0.47 -1.67 1.39
CA SER A 30 -0.59 -2.27 0.58
C SER A 30 -0.57 -3.80 0.61
N ASN A 31 0.61 -4.40 0.46
CA ASN A 31 0.76 -5.85 0.52
C ASN A 31 0.41 -6.40 1.90
N ARG A 32 0.86 -5.74 2.97
CA ARG A 32 0.52 -6.15 4.33
C ARG A 32 -0.99 -6.12 4.58
N ILE A 33 -1.69 -5.10 4.10
CA ILE A 33 -3.15 -5.02 4.20
C ILE A 33 -3.80 -6.16 3.40
N TYR A 34 -3.32 -6.44 2.19
CA TYR A 34 -3.82 -7.53 1.35
C TYR A 34 -3.66 -8.90 2.03
N GLU A 35 -2.48 -9.18 2.58
CA GLU A 35 -2.18 -10.40 3.32
C GLU A 35 -3.12 -10.58 4.52
N LEU A 36 -3.28 -9.55 5.36
CA LEU A 36 -4.15 -9.64 6.52
C LEU A 36 -5.63 -9.79 6.15
N MET A 37 -6.06 -9.12 5.08
CA MET A 37 -7.42 -9.27 4.53
C MET A 37 -7.65 -10.72 4.06
N THR A 38 -6.71 -11.28 3.31
CA THR A 38 -6.82 -12.65 2.77
C THR A 38 -6.69 -13.73 3.85
N GLN A 39 -5.83 -13.54 4.85
CA GLN A 39 -5.73 -14.42 6.03
C GLN A 39 -7.04 -14.50 6.82
N ARG A 40 -7.82 -13.41 6.83
CA ARG A 40 -9.17 -13.38 7.42
C ARG A 40 -10.27 -13.89 6.48
N GLY A 41 -9.93 -14.34 5.27
CA GLY A 41 -10.89 -14.82 4.27
C GLY A 41 -11.82 -13.74 3.71
N LEU A 42 -11.43 -12.46 3.80
CA LEU A 42 -12.27 -11.35 3.35
C LEU A 42 -12.04 -11.04 1.87
N THR A 43 -13.14 -10.87 1.13
CA THR A 43 -13.10 -10.22 -0.19
C THR A 43 -12.91 -8.71 -0.03
N LYS A 44 -12.44 -8.03 -1.10
CA LYS A 44 -12.32 -6.55 -1.10
C LYS A 44 -13.64 -5.85 -0.75
N LEU A 45 -14.77 -6.40 -1.21
CA LEU A 45 -16.11 -5.86 -0.93
C LEU A 45 -16.47 -6.00 0.55
N GLN A 46 -16.31 -7.19 1.12
CA GLN A 46 -16.58 -7.43 2.55
C GLN A 46 -15.65 -6.60 3.43
N PHE A 47 -14.38 -6.48 3.05
CA PHE A 47 -13.43 -5.65 3.77
C PHE A 47 -13.83 -4.16 3.76
N ALA A 48 -14.26 -3.63 2.62
CA ALA A 48 -14.78 -2.27 2.52
C ALA A 48 -16.03 -2.07 3.39
N GLN A 49 -16.97 -3.01 3.36
CA GLN A 49 -18.18 -2.97 4.18
C GLN A 49 -17.86 -3.02 5.68
N ALA A 50 -16.93 -3.89 6.10
CA ALA A 50 -16.53 -4.02 7.50
C ALA A 50 -15.87 -2.75 8.06
N LEU A 51 -15.23 -1.95 7.21
CA LEU A 51 -14.65 -0.66 7.57
C LEU A 51 -15.60 0.54 7.38
N GLY A 52 -16.80 0.33 6.83
CA GLY A 52 -17.70 1.42 6.44
C GLY A 52 -17.11 2.32 5.35
N LYS A 53 -16.30 1.76 4.45
CA LYS A 53 -15.59 2.47 3.36
C LYS A 53 -16.14 2.10 2.00
N LYS A 54 -15.85 2.92 1.00
CA LYS A 54 -16.25 2.62 -0.39
C LYS A 54 -15.35 1.52 -0.97
N PRO A 55 -15.88 0.58 -1.77
CA PRO A 55 -15.06 -0.44 -2.43
C PRO A 55 -13.94 0.14 -3.30
N SER A 56 -14.14 1.30 -3.91
CA SER A 56 -13.12 2.02 -4.67
C SER A 56 -11.95 2.50 -3.83
N GLU A 57 -12.18 2.91 -2.57
CA GLU A 57 -11.11 3.31 -1.64
C GLU A 57 -10.25 2.11 -1.28
N VAL A 58 -10.86 0.98 -0.92
CA VAL A 58 -10.14 -0.26 -0.65
C VAL A 58 -9.39 -0.76 -1.88
N THR A 59 -9.99 -0.64 -3.07
CA THR A 59 -9.31 -1.00 -4.32
C THR A 59 -8.06 -0.15 -4.55
N LYS A 60 -8.13 1.15 -4.26
CA LYS A 60 -6.98 2.07 -4.33
C LYS A 60 -5.92 1.74 -3.29
N TRP A 61 -6.30 1.39 -2.07
CA TRP A 61 -5.33 0.96 -1.05
C TRP A 61 -4.58 -0.30 -1.47
N LEU A 62 -5.24 -1.22 -2.16
CA LEU A 62 -4.67 -2.48 -2.60
C LEU A 62 -3.98 -2.41 -3.97
N SER A 63 -3.95 -1.24 -4.62
CA SER A 63 -3.25 -1.07 -5.91
C SER A 63 -1.75 -0.80 -5.75
N GLY A 64 -1.26 -0.58 -4.52
CA GLY A 64 0.16 -0.34 -4.25
C GLY A 64 0.66 1.08 -4.58
N GLN A 65 -0.25 2.02 -4.86
CA GLN A 65 0.07 3.40 -5.23
C GLN A 65 -0.81 4.35 -4.42
N HIS A 66 -0.63 4.32 -3.10
CA HIS A 66 -1.37 5.16 -2.18
C HIS A 66 -0.56 5.50 -0.95
N ASN A 67 -0.39 6.79 -0.73
CA ASN A 67 0.14 7.29 0.53
C ASN A 67 -0.87 7.07 1.66
N PHE A 68 -0.45 6.35 2.70
CA PHE A 68 -1.25 6.07 3.88
C PHE A 68 -0.92 7.03 5.03
N THR A 69 -1.93 7.78 5.48
CA THR A 69 -1.78 8.58 6.70
C THR A 69 -1.65 7.68 7.94
N LEU A 70 -0.96 8.15 8.98
CA LEU A 70 -0.89 7.45 10.27
C LEU A 70 -2.28 7.15 10.85
N ARG A 71 -3.26 8.05 10.66
CA ARG A 71 -4.65 7.82 11.06
C ARG A 71 -5.23 6.57 10.39
N THR A 72 -5.02 6.41 9.09
CA THR A 72 -5.47 5.23 8.34
C THR A 72 -4.75 3.96 8.82
N ILE A 73 -3.44 4.03 9.03
CA ILE A 73 -2.64 2.91 9.53
C ILE A 73 -3.12 2.47 10.91
N SER A 74 -3.39 3.41 11.83
CA SER A 74 -3.91 3.10 13.16
C SER A 74 -5.30 2.48 13.10
N MET A 75 -6.21 3.03 12.28
CA MET A 75 -7.56 2.47 12.08
C MET A 75 -7.49 1.02 11.59
N LEU A 76 -6.63 0.74 10.60
CA LEU A 76 -6.46 -0.60 10.06
C LEU A 76 -5.78 -1.54 11.06
N SER A 77 -4.78 -1.07 11.80
CA SER A 77 -4.12 -1.88 12.83
C SER A 77 -5.11 -2.30 13.92
N THR A 78 -5.98 -1.39 14.36
CA THR A 78 -7.08 -1.71 15.30
C THR A 78 -8.06 -2.71 14.69
N PHE A 79 -8.47 -2.52 13.43
CA PHE A 79 -9.34 -3.48 12.75
C PHE A 79 -8.71 -4.88 12.68
N PHE A 80 -7.42 -4.97 12.36
CA PHE A 80 -6.69 -6.22 12.25
C PHE A 80 -6.26 -6.82 13.61
N GLY A 81 -6.40 -6.06 14.70
CA GLY A 81 -5.99 -6.48 16.04
C GLY A 81 -4.47 -6.65 16.18
N GLN A 82 -3.69 -6.12 15.23
CA GLN A 82 -2.23 -6.19 15.21
C GLN A 82 -1.65 -5.00 14.43
N PRO A 83 -0.43 -4.54 14.74
CA PRO A 83 0.21 -3.46 13.99
C PRO A 83 0.41 -3.79 12.50
N LEU A 84 0.16 -2.82 11.63
CA LEU A 84 0.54 -2.90 10.21
C LEU A 84 2.04 -2.61 9.99
N ILE A 85 2.62 -1.74 10.81
CA ILE A 85 4.01 -1.30 10.70
C ILE A 85 4.70 -1.57 12.04
N HIS A 86 5.91 -2.11 11.98
CA HIS A 86 6.78 -2.31 13.13
C HIS A 86 7.96 -1.34 13.04
N ILE A 87 8.19 -0.59 14.11
CA ILE A 87 9.37 0.26 14.24
C ILE A 87 10.41 -0.56 14.98
N HIS A 88 11.54 -0.82 14.32
CA HIS A 88 12.69 -1.46 14.93
C HIS A 88 13.65 -0.37 15.40
N GLU A 89 13.82 -0.25 16.72
CA GLU A 89 14.90 0.56 17.29
C GLU A 89 16.24 -0.16 17.04
N LYS A 90 17.29 0.62 16.73
CA LYS A 90 18.64 0.10 16.52
C LYS A 90 19.34 -0.16 17.84
#